data_AF-A0A2A2M4X7-F1
#
_entry.id   AF-A0A2A2M4X7-F1
#
_cell.length_a   1.000
_cell.length_b   1.000
_cell.length_c   1.000
_cell.angle_alpha   90.00
_cell.angle_beta   90.00
_cell.angle_gamma   90.00
#
_symmetry.space_group_name_H-M   'P 1'
#
loop_
_entity.id
_entity.type
_entity.pdbx_description
1 polymer ?
#
loop_
_entity_poly.entity_id
_entity_poly.type
_entity_poly.pdbx_seq_one_letter_code
_entity_poly.pdbx_strand_id
1 'polypeptide(L)'
;MLGNTLVTIQTGDAGKQVNRLYITDGVDIAKEFYLALLVNRATGRVSMVASTEGGMDIETVAHDTPEKIHSIDIDTATGFMPHHGRAVAAALELTGDLAKQAASVASKLYDAFLGTDAEQIEINPLAVTDDGKLVVLDAKVGFDGNAIGRDGAGGVEVRPRLHQARR
;
A
#
# COMPACT_ATOMS: atom_id res chain seq x y z
N MET A 1 14.52 19.44 -11.83
CA MET A 1 13.47 18.44 -11.53
C MET A 1 12.13 18.96 -12.01
N LEU A 2 11.56 20.04 -11.45
CA LEU A 2 10.38 20.70 -12.03
C LEU A 2 10.69 21.27 -13.42
N GLY A 3 9.80 21.06 -14.39
CA GLY A 3 9.94 21.50 -15.78
C GLY A 3 10.82 20.60 -16.67
N ASN A 4 11.59 19.69 -16.08
CA ASN A 4 12.47 18.76 -16.81
C ASN A 4 11.74 17.45 -17.17
N THR A 5 12.25 16.73 -18.17
CA THR A 5 11.83 15.36 -18.50
C THR A 5 12.54 14.36 -17.59
N LEU A 6 11.76 13.54 -16.89
CA LEU A 6 12.23 12.47 -16.02
C LEU A 6 12.18 11.12 -16.77
N VAL A 7 13.35 10.53 -16.98
CA VAL A 7 13.54 9.20 -17.59
C VAL A 7 13.83 8.19 -16.48
N THR A 8 12.98 7.18 -16.36
CA THR A 8 13.12 6.04 -15.46
C THR A 8 12.63 4.77 -16.16
N ILE A 9 12.83 3.62 -15.55
CA ILE A 9 12.26 2.34 -16.02
C ILE A 9 10.74 2.47 -16.24
N GLN A 10 10.05 3.23 -15.39
CA GLN A 10 8.59 3.41 -15.43
C GLN A 10 8.12 4.42 -16.48
N THR A 11 8.99 5.32 -16.95
CA THR A 11 8.65 6.32 -17.97
C THR A 11 9.22 6.00 -19.35
N GLY A 12 10.11 5.02 -19.44
CA GLY A 12 10.80 4.63 -20.68
C GLY A 12 11.68 5.75 -21.25
N ASP A 13 12.27 5.49 -22.41
CA ASP A 13 13.25 6.39 -23.04
C ASP A 13 12.69 7.79 -23.36
N ALA A 14 11.38 7.88 -23.64
CA ALA A 14 10.70 9.15 -23.89
C ALA A 14 10.57 10.01 -22.61
N GLY A 15 10.60 9.38 -21.44
CA GLY A 15 10.41 10.03 -20.15
C GLY A 15 9.02 10.65 -19.97
N LYS A 16 8.85 11.38 -18.86
CA LYS A 16 7.67 12.23 -18.60
C LYS A 16 8.10 13.59 -18.06
N GLN A 17 7.46 14.67 -18.53
CA GLN A 17 7.73 16.00 -17.99
C GLN A 17 7.19 16.15 -16.56
N VAL A 18 8.03 16.64 -15.65
CA VAL A 18 7.65 16.88 -14.25
C VAL A 18 6.96 18.23 -14.15
N ASN A 19 5.64 18.21 -14.01
CA ASN A 19 4.83 19.43 -13.95
C ASN A 19 4.49 19.90 -12.53
N ARG A 20 4.69 19.04 -11.52
CA ARG A 20 4.36 19.34 -10.12
C ARG A 20 5.39 18.71 -9.20
N LEU A 21 5.69 19.41 -8.11
CA LEU A 21 6.46 18.90 -6.99
C LEU A 21 5.57 18.95 -5.75
N TYR A 22 5.55 17.87 -4.99
CA TYR A 22 4.87 17.78 -3.71
C TYR A 22 5.94 17.77 -2.62
N ILE A 23 5.92 18.78 -1.74
CA ILE A 23 6.91 18.98 -0.68
C ILE A 23 6.22 18.70 0.66
N THR A 24 6.80 17.82 1.45
CA THR A 24 6.28 17.41 2.76
C THR A 24 7.39 17.52 3.80
N ASP A 25 7.00 17.50 5.08
CA ASP A 25 7.97 17.31 6.16
C ASP A 25 8.66 15.94 6.01
N GLY A 26 9.91 15.89 6.44
CA GLY A 26 10.64 14.63 6.57
C GLY A 26 10.03 13.77 7.68
N VAL A 27 10.03 12.46 7.48
CA VAL A 27 9.61 11.49 8.49
C VAL A 27 10.84 10.67 8.86
N ASP A 28 11.17 10.61 10.14
CA ASP A 28 12.22 9.72 10.64
C ASP A 28 11.66 8.30 10.72
N ILE A 29 12.23 7.39 9.92
CA ILE A 29 11.70 6.05 9.65
C ILE A 29 12.58 5.01 10.37
N ALA A 30 11.97 4.26 11.29
CA ALA A 30 12.61 3.17 11.99
C ALA A 30 12.56 1.85 11.20
N LYS A 31 11.41 1.55 10.57
CA LYS A 31 11.18 0.32 9.80
C LYS A 31 10.12 0.53 8.73
N GLU A 32 10.28 -0.13 7.59
CA GLU A 32 9.35 -0.08 6.46
C GLU A 32 8.71 -1.45 6.23
N PHE A 33 7.44 -1.44 5.81
CA PHE A 33 6.63 -2.61 5.56
C PHE A 33 5.89 -2.48 4.23
N TYR A 34 5.45 -3.62 3.70
CA TYR A 34 4.53 -3.69 2.57
C TYR A 34 3.14 -4.14 3.05
N LEU A 35 2.10 -3.46 2.57
CA LEU A 35 0.71 -3.88 2.80
C LEU A 35 -0.14 -3.58 1.56
N ALA A 36 -0.79 -4.57 0.99
CA ALA A 36 -1.72 -4.38 -0.11
C ALA A 36 -3.08 -5.04 0.14
N LEU A 37 -4.11 -4.53 -0.51
CA LEU A 37 -5.45 -5.11 -0.63
C LEU A 37 -5.75 -5.32 -2.11
N LEU A 38 -6.21 -6.50 -2.46
CA LEU A 38 -6.64 -6.83 -3.82
C LEU A 38 -7.67 -7.96 -3.82
N VAL A 39 -8.32 -8.19 -4.96
CA VAL A 39 -9.14 -9.38 -5.16
C VAL A 39 -8.26 -10.58 -5.47
N ASN A 40 -8.22 -11.55 -4.56
CA ASN A 40 -7.57 -12.83 -4.78
C ASN A 40 -8.38 -13.65 -5.79
N ARG A 41 -7.84 -13.80 -7.00
CA ARG A 41 -8.51 -14.49 -8.12
C ARG A 41 -8.75 -15.98 -7.86
N ALA A 42 -7.95 -16.62 -7.01
CA ALA A 42 -8.12 -18.04 -6.69
C ALA A 42 -9.32 -18.28 -5.77
N THR A 43 -9.58 -17.37 -4.84
CA THR A 43 -10.66 -17.51 -3.84
C THR A 43 -11.87 -16.64 -4.14
N GLY A 44 -11.75 -15.66 -5.05
CA GLY A 44 -12.78 -14.66 -5.33
C GLY A 44 -13.05 -13.71 -4.18
N ARG A 45 -12.11 -13.60 -3.23
CA ARG A 45 -12.25 -12.82 -1.99
C ARG A 45 -11.29 -11.62 -2.01
N VAL A 46 -11.63 -10.60 -1.23
CA VAL A 46 -10.66 -9.54 -0.90
C VAL A 46 -9.59 -10.16 0.00
N SER A 47 -8.33 -9.91 -0.32
CA SER A 47 -7.18 -10.41 0.43
C SER A 47 -6.25 -9.27 0.77
N MET A 48 -5.77 -9.26 2.01
CA MET A 48 -4.67 -8.41 2.44
C MET A 48 -3.36 -9.15 2.30
N VAL A 49 -2.40 -8.58 1.59
CA VAL A 49 -1.04 -9.12 1.45
C VAL A 49 -0.10 -8.25 2.27
N ALA A 50 0.58 -8.84 3.24
CA ALA A 50 1.48 -8.16 4.17
C ALA A 50 2.88 -8.76 4.10
N SER A 51 3.91 -7.90 4.20
CA SER A 51 5.31 -8.33 4.28
C SER A 51 6.17 -7.37 5.10
N THR A 52 7.18 -7.92 5.76
CA THR A 52 8.24 -7.16 6.45
C THR A 52 9.23 -6.49 5.49
N GLU A 53 9.14 -6.82 4.19
CA GLU A 53 10.03 -6.35 3.14
C GLU A 53 9.49 -5.07 2.46
N GLY A 54 9.33 -3.99 3.25
CA GLY A 54 8.92 -2.67 2.71
C GLY A 54 10.02 -1.99 1.89
N GLY A 55 9.62 -1.11 0.98
CA GLY A 55 10.53 -0.34 0.12
C GLY A 55 11.13 -1.14 -1.04
N MET A 56 10.70 -2.39 -1.23
CA MET A 56 11.15 -3.28 -2.30
C MET A 56 10.03 -3.64 -3.27
N ASP A 57 10.43 -4.17 -4.43
CA ASP A 57 9.53 -4.72 -5.44
C ASP A 57 8.91 -6.02 -4.94
N ILE A 58 7.58 -6.05 -4.79
CA ILE A 58 6.89 -7.15 -4.12
C ILE A 58 6.93 -8.44 -4.94
N GLU A 59 6.93 -8.34 -6.27
CA GLU A 59 7.08 -9.46 -7.19
C GLU A 59 8.41 -10.18 -6.98
N THR A 60 9.49 -9.43 -6.75
CA THR A 60 10.81 -9.98 -6.41
C THR A 60 10.77 -10.69 -5.06
N VAL A 61 10.16 -10.10 -4.03
CA VAL A 61 10.02 -10.72 -2.70
C VAL A 61 9.21 -12.02 -2.79
N ALA A 62 8.12 -12.03 -3.57
CA ALA A 62 7.28 -13.20 -3.76
C ALA A 62 8.00 -14.34 -4.50
N HIS A 63 8.97 -14.03 -5.36
CA HIS A 63 9.79 -15.03 -6.05
C HIS A 63 10.93 -15.56 -5.16
N ASP A 64 11.69 -14.66 -4.54
CA ASP A 64 12.93 -15.00 -3.86
C ASP A 64 12.73 -15.45 -2.40
N THR A 65 11.75 -14.85 -1.70
CA THR A 65 11.42 -15.13 -0.29
C THR A 65 9.90 -15.22 -0.08
N PRO A 66 9.22 -16.17 -0.73
CA PRO A 66 7.76 -16.31 -0.67
C PRO A 66 7.22 -16.48 0.75
N GLU A 67 8.02 -17.01 1.69
CA GLU A 67 7.66 -17.18 3.09
C GLU A 67 7.44 -15.86 3.85
N LYS A 68 7.96 -14.74 3.32
CA LYS A 68 7.75 -13.39 3.87
C LYS A 68 6.47 -12.73 3.35
N ILE A 69 5.72 -13.40 2.48
CA ILE A 69 4.45 -12.92 1.95
C ILE A 69 3.33 -13.60 2.73
N HIS A 70 2.54 -12.80 3.44
CA HIS A 70 1.40 -13.28 4.19
C HIS A 70 0.10 -12.79 3.56
N SER A 71 -0.73 -13.73 3.12
CA SER A 71 -2.07 -13.44 2.59
C SER A 71 -3.13 -13.69 3.66
N ILE A 72 -3.98 -12.70 3.91
CA ILE A 72 -5.10 -12.75 4.84
C ILE A 72 -6.38 -12.54 4.03
N ASP A 73 -7.06 -13.64 3.69
CA ASP A 73 -8.33 -13.61 2.98
C ASP A 73 -9.48 -13.20 3.89
N ILE A 74 -10.33 -12.30 3.40
CA ILE A 74 -11.50 -11.80 4.11
C ILE A 74 -12.74 -12.35 3.44
N ASP A 75 -13.56 -13.08 4.20
CA ASP A 75 -14.82 -13.59 3.69
C ASP A 75 -15.82 -12.44 3.48
N THR A 76 -16.36 -12.34 2.26
CA THR A 76 -17.24 -11.25 1.84
C THR A 76 -18.55 -11.19 2.62
N ALA A 77 -19.05 -12.31 3.13
CA ALA A 77 -20.29 -12.34 3.92
C ALA A 77 -20.06 -11.79 5.34
N THR A 78 -18.87 -12.02 5.91
CA THR A 78 -18.53 -11.54 7.26
C THR A 78 -17.86 -10.17 7.28
N GLY A 79 -17.16 -9.81 6.21
CA GLY A 79 -16.37 -8.59 6.12
C GLY A 79 -15.14 -8.58 7.04
N PHE A 80 -14.51 -7.41 7.16
CA PHE A 80 -13.33 -7.25 7.99
C PHE A 80 -13.65 -7.37 9.48
N MET A 81 -13.20 -8.45 10.09
CA MET A 81 -13.29 -8.73 11.52
C MET A 81 -11.97 -8.45 12.27
N PRO A 82 -12.01 -8.22 13.61
CA PRO A 82 -10.83 -7.89 14.41
C PRO A 82 -9.67 -8.89 14.34
N HIS A 83 -9.93 -10.16 14.01
CA HIS A 83 -8.89 -11.16 13.87
C HIS A 83 -8.02 -10.96 12.62
N HIS A 84 -8.55 -10.39 11.54
CA HIS A 84 -7.76 -10.05 10.36
C HIS A 84 -6.74 -8.95 10.69
N GLY A 85 -7.15 -7.91 11.43
CA GLY A 85 -6.23 -6.87 11.89
C GLY A 85 -5.10 -7.41 12.78
N ARG A 86 -5.40 -8.41 13.63
CA ARG A 86 -4.37 -9.13 14.40
C ARG A 86 -3.45 -9.97 13.50
N ALA A 87 -4.00 -10.60 12.47
CA ALA A 87 -3.21 -11.38 11.52
C ALA A 87 -2.26 -10.47 10.71
N VAL A 88 -2.72 -9.30 10.26
CA VAL A 88 -1.87 -8.28 9.63
C VAL A 88 -0.76 -7.82 10.59
N ALA A 89 -1.10 -7.47 11.83
CA ALA A 89 -0.10 -7.07 12.82
C ALA A 89 0.96 -8.17 13.05
N ALA A 90 0.52 -9.43 13.16
CA ALA A 90 1.42 -10.56 13.33
C ALA A 90 2.33 -10.78 12.10
N ALA A 91 1.78 -10.68 10.88
CA ALA A 91 2.54 -10.78 9.63
C ALA A 91 3.60 -9.69 9.50
N LEU A 92 3.35 -8.50 10.05
CA LEU A 92 4.30 -7.39 10.08
C LEU A 92 5.20 -7.42 11.33
N GLU A 93 5.11 -8.46 12.17
CA GLU A 93 5.85 -8.61 13.42
C GLU A 93 5.66 -7.44 14.41
N LEU A 94 4.49 -6.78 14.33
CA LEU A 94 4.15 -5.65 15.17
C LEU A 94 3.49 -6.11 16.47
N THR A 95 3.86 -5.47 17.58
CA THR A 95 3.35 -5.79 18.92
C THR A 95 2.86 -4.53 19.64
N GLY A 96 2.19 -4.71 20.77
CA GLY A 96 1.76 -3.60 21.63
C GLY A 96 0.87 -2.58 20.92
N ASP A 97 1.25 -1.30 20.99
CA ASP A 97 0.49 -0.22 20.37
C ASP A 97 0.55 -0.25 18.84
N LEU A 98 1.70 -0.58 18.26
CA LEU A 98 1.86 -0.72 16.82
C LEU A 98 0.94 -1.80 16.22
N ALA A 99 0.71 -2.89 16.95
CA ALA A 99 -0.26 -3.91 16.54
C ALA A 99 -1.70 -3.36 16.46
N LYS A 100 -2.08 -2.46 17.38
CA LYS A 100 -3.39 -1.79 17.36
C LYS A 100 -3.48 -0.80 16.19
N GLN A 101 -2.41 -0.05 15.94
CA GLN A 101 -2.33 0.86 14.80
C GLN A 101 -2.43 0.10 13.48
N ALA A 102 -1.73 -1.02 13.33
CA ALA A 102 -1.80 -1.89 12.15
C ALA A 102 -3.22 -2.41 11.91
N ALA A 103 -3.92 -2.88 12.96
CA ALA A 103 -5.30 -3.30 12.85
C ALA A 103 -6.23 -2.15 12.43
N SER A 104 -5.99 -0.93 12.94
CA SER A 104 -6.76 0.26 12.55
C SER A 104 -6.52 0.65 11.09
N VAL A 105 -5.26 0.65 10.65
CA VAL A 105 -4.90 0.92 9.25
C VAL A 105 -5.54 -0.11 8.33
N ALA A 106 -5.40 -1.40 8.64
CA ALA A 106 -6.00 -2.48 7.85
C ALA A 106 -7.51 -2.33 7.70
N SER A 107 -8.23 -2.04 8.78
CA SER A 107 -9.67 -1.79 8.74
C SER A 107 -10.02 -0.61 7.84
N LYS A 108 -9.32 0.51 7.96
CA LYS A 108 -9.57 1.72 7.14
C LYS A 108 -9.27 1.48 5.66
N LEU A 109 -8.22 0.72 5.35
CA LEU A 109 -7.89 0.35 3.98
C LEU A 109 -8.97 -0.56 3.39
N TYR A 110 -9.52 -1.49 4.18
CA TYR A 110 -10.63 -2.34 3.74
C TYR A 110 -11.88 -1.51 3.44
N ASP A 111 -12.24 -0.59 4.34
CA ASP A 111 -13.37 0.31 4.13
C ASP A 111 -13.16 1.19 2.89
N ALA A 112 -11.93 1.70 2.68
CA ALA A 112 -11.58 2.47 1.50
C ALA A 112 -11.64 1.62 0.21
N PHE A 113 -11.17 0.38 0.26
CA PHE A 113 -11.19 -0.55 -0.88
C PHE A 113 -12.62 -0.77 -1.37
N LEU A 114 -13.55 -1.05 -0.45
CA LEU A 114 -14.96 -1.24 -0.77
C LEU A 114 -15.68 0.07 -1.12
N GLY A 115 -15.34 1.17 -0.46
CA GLY A 115 -16.02 2.44 -0.61
C GLY A 115 -15.59 3.27 -1.82
N THR A 116 -14.59 2.82 -2.58
CA THR A 116 -14.04 3.57 -3.72
C THR A 116 -13.99 2.75 -5.01
N ASP A 117 -14.60 1.56 -5.03
CA ASP A 117 -14.52 0.61 -6.16
C ASP A 117 -13.07 0.36 -6.62
N ALA A 118 -12.15 0.27 -5.65
CA ALA A 118 -10.75 -0.05 -5.92
C ALA A 118 -10.61 -1.52 -6.32
N GLU A 119 -9.76 -1.80 -7.31
CA GLU A 119 -9.32 -3.17 -7.64
C GLU A 119 -8.04 -3.55 -6.88
N GLN A 120 -7.23 -2.54 -6.51
CA GLN A 120 -6.01 -2.70 -5.74
C GLN A 120 -5.73 -1.43 -4.91
N ILE A 121 -5.34 -1.62 -3.65
CA ILE A 121 -4.66 -0.59 -2.85
C ILE A 121 -3.33 -1.18 -2.41
N GLU A 122 -2.22 -0.56 -2.76
CA GLU A 122 -0.87 -1.00 -2.43
C GLU A 122 -0.18 0.08 -1.61
N ILE A 123 0.24 -0.25 -0.39
CA ILE A 123 0.97 0.63 0.52
C ILE A 123 2.44 0.18 0.57
N ASN A 124 3.34 0.97 -0.01
CA ASN A 124 4.76 0.62 -0.09
C ASN A 124 5.70 1.85 -0.15
N PRO A 125 6.20 2.36 1.00
CA PRO A 125 6.16 1.73 2.32
C PRO A 125 5.03 2.20 3.25
N LEU A 126 4.58 1.27 4.09
CA LEU A 126 3.96 1.52 5.38
C LEU A 126 5.08 1.59 6.43
N ALA A 127 5.30 2.75 7.06
CA ALA A 127 6.45 2.96 7.92
C ALA A 127 6.09 3.03 9.40
N VAL A 128 6.98 2.51 10.24
CA VAL A 128 7.05 2.85 11.65
C VAL A 128 8.04 3.98 11.82
N THR A 129 7.59 5.05 12.46
CA THR A 129 8.42 6.20 12.81
C THR A 129 9.19 5.96 14.12
N ASP A 130 10.24 6.74 14.36
CA ASP A 130 11.03 6.66 15.60
C ASP A 130 10.19 6.96 16.86
N ASP A 131 9.09 7.71 16.74
CA ASP A 131 8.14 7.99 17.82
C ASP A 131 7.03 6.91 17.97
N GLY A 132 7.17 5.77 17.29
CA GLY A 132 6.28 4.62 17.45
C GLY A 132 4.92 4.77 16.78
N LYS A 133 4.83 5.52 15.67
CA LYS A 133 3.62 5.65 14.86
C LYS A 133 3.73 4.88 13.56
N LEU A 134 2.62 4.29 13.15
CA LEU A 134 2.47 3.63 11.87
C LEU A 134 1.87 4.62 10.86
N VAL A 135 2.60 4.90 9.78
CA VAL A 135 2.27 5.95 8.81
C VAL A 135 2.34 5.40 7.40
N VAL A 136 1.31 5.67 6.61
CA VAL A 136 1.32 5.44 5.16
C VAL A 136 2.22 6.48 4.51
N LEU A 137 3.39 6.06 4.02
CA LEU A 137 4.27 6.96 3.26
C LEU A 137 3.86 6.96 1.80
N ASP A 138 3.63 5.78 1.25
CA ASP A 138 3.22 5.58 -0.14
C ASP A 138 1.97 4.69 -0.23
N ALA A 139 0.97 5.12 -0.97
CA ALA A 139 -0.15 4.32 -1.48
C ALA A 139 -0.32 4.44 -3.01
N LYS A 140 -0.25 3.34 -3.76
CA LYS A 140 -0.73 3.25 -5.15
C LYS A 140 -2.12 2.63 -5.16
N VAL A 141 -3.07 3.25 -5.87
CA VAL A 141 -4.46 2.77 -5.94
C VAL A 141 -4.86 2.54 -7.40
N GLY A 142 -5.36 1.34 -7.68
CA GLY A 142 -6.01 0.96 -8.93
C GLY A 142 -7.53 0.89 -8.75
N PHE A 143 -8.28 1.36 -9.73
CA PHE A 143 -9.75 1.42 -9.72
C PHE A 143 -10.35 0.55 -10.81
N ASP A 144 -11.50 -0.07 -10.56
CA ASP A 144 -12.21 -0.80 -11.61
C ASP A 144 -12.74 0.16 -12.68
N GLY A 145 -12.19 0.04 -13.90
CA GLY A 145 -12.61 0.85 -15.05
C GLY A 145 -14.09 0.72 -15.41
N ASN A 146 -14.75 -0.37 -15.01
CA ASN A 146 -16.18 -0.59 -15.23
C ASN A 146 -17.07 0.12 -14.19
N ALA A 147 -16.50 0.58 -13.08
CA ALA A 147 -17.21 1.27 -12.01
C ALA A 147 -17.25 2.81 -12.18
N ILE A 148 -16.45 3.36 -13.11
CA ILE A 148 -16.29 4.81 -13.35
C ILE A 148 -17.63 5.56 -13.59
N GLY A 149 -18.65 4.87 -14.12
CA GLY A 149 -19.97 5.46 -14.35
C GLY A 149 -20.83 5.72 -13.10
N ARG A 150 -20.44 5.20 -11.93
CA ARG A 150 -21.23 5.31 -10.68
C ARG A 150 -20.65 6.34 -9.70
N ASP A 151 -19.33 6.47 -9.64
CA ASP A 151 -18.66 7.27 -8.59
C ASP A 151 -18.04 8.59 -9.05
N GLY A 152 -18.05 8.92 -10.35
CA GLY A 152 -17.59 10.23 -10.85
C GLY A 152 -16.10 10.54 -10.66
N ALA A 153 -15.37 9.71 -9.91
CA ALA A 153 -13.93 9.75 -9.76
C ALA A 153 -13.29 8.98 -10.92
N GLY A 154 -13.01 9.67 -12.02
CA GLY A 154 -12.11 9.15 -13.05
C GLY A 154 -10.77 8.77 -12.41
N GLY A 155 -10.23 7.60 -12.77
CA GLY A 155 -9.08 6.94 -12.14
C GLY A 155 -8.08 7.90 -11.51
N VAL A 156 -8.12 7.99 -10.18
CA VAL A 156 -7.18 8.81 -9.42
C VAL A 156 -5.97 7.96 -9.12
N GLU A 157 -4.95 8.01 -9.96
CA GLU A 157 -3.64 7.52 -9.55
C GLU A 157 -3.16 8.42 -8.39
N VAL A 158 -3.45 8.03 -7.15
CA VAL A 158 -2.76 8.57 -5.99
C VAL A 158 -1.34 8.05 -6.14
N ARG A 159 -0.46 8.88 -6.71
CA ARG A 159 0.98 8.61 -6.78
C ARG A 159 1.61 9.25 -5.57
N PRO A 160 2.22 8.47 -4.70
CA PRO A 160 3.04 9.02 -3.65
C PRO A 160 4.53 8.79 -3.98
N ARG A 161 5.28 9.56 -3.20
CA ARG A 161 6.70 9.61 -2.84
C ARG A 161 7.71 8.77 -3.63
N LEU A 162 8.53 9.48 -4.41
CA LEU A 162 9.96 9.16 -4.46
C LEU A 162 10.62 9.68 -3.18
N HIS A 163 10.87 8.81 -2.20
CA HIS A 163 11.78 9.10 -1.10
C HIS A 163 13.22 9.06 -1.64
N GLN A 164 13.82 10.22 -1.88
CA GLN A 164 15.28 10.30 -1.79
C GLN A 164 15.62 10.33 -0.30
N ALA A 165 15.84 9.15 0.28
CA ALA A 165 16.58 9.03 1.52
C ALA A 165 17.92 9.75 1.31
N ARG A 166 18.02 10.96 1.88
CA ARG A 166 19.33 11.60 2.03
C ARG A 166 20.10 10.75 3.03
N ARG A 167 21.11 10.05 2.53
CA ARG A 167 22.32 9.80 3.32
C ARG A 167 23.10 11.09 3.46
#